data_AF-A0AAW7V3F1-F1
#
_entry.id   AF-A0AAW7V3F1-F1
#
_cell.length_a   1.000
_cell.length_b   1.000
_cell.length_c   1.000
_cell.angle_alpha   90.00
_cell.angle_beta   90.00
_cell.angle_gamma   90.00
#
_symmetry.space_group_name_H-M   'P 1'
#
loop_
_entity.id
_entity.type
_entity.pdbx_description
1 polymer ?
#
loop_
_entity_poly.entity_id
_entity_poly.type
_entity_poly.pdbx_seq_one_letter_code
_entity_poly.pdbx_strand_id
1 'polypeptide(L)'
;AVKAAYDLAAGKAPVSHTHPWSQITGVPAASLTAKGTVQLSSAINSTSEILAATPKAVKAAYDLANGKQPADATLTALAGLATAADRLPYFTGADRAELATLTAIGRAIIAKGSIKDVLNYLG
;
A
#
# COMPACT_ATOMS: atom_id res chain seq x y z
N ALA A 1 -53.75 27.37 37.31
CA ALA A 1 -52.38 27.27 37.87
C ALA A 1 -51.56 26.19 37.16
N VAL A 2 -51.99 24.92 37.17
CA VAL A 2 -51.24 23.78 36.58
C VAL A 2 -50.92 23.97 35.09
N LYS A 3 -51.89 24.41 34.28
CA LYS A 3 -51.66 24.63 32.84
C LYS A 3 -50.62 25.73 32.56
N ALA A 4 -50.63 26.82 33.33
CA ALA A 4 -49.66 27.91 33.17
C ALA A 4 -48.24 27.47 33.58
N ALA A 5 -48.11 26.64 34.61
CA ALA A 5 -46.82 26.06 35.00
C ALA A 5 -46.29 25.10 33.93
N TYR A 6 -47.16 24.31 33.33
CA TYR A 6 -46.83 23.41 32.23
C TYR A 6 -46.38 24.18 30.97
N ASP A 7 -47.16 25.18 30.55
CA ASP A 7 -46.85 26.00 29.36
C ASP A 7 -45.53 26.79 29.57
N LEU A 8 -45.25 27.26 30.80
CA LEU A 8 -43.98 27.91 31.15
C LEU A 8 -42.81 26.93 31.12
N ALA A 9 -42.94 25.74 31.69
CA ALA A 9 -41.88 24.73 31.67
C ALA A 9 -41.54 24.28 30.24
N ALA A 10 -42.56 24.10 29.40
CA ALA A 10 -42.40 23.76 27.98
C ALA A 10 -41.68 24.86 27.18
N GLY A 11 -41.84 26.13 27.56
CA GLY A 11 -41.20 27.27 26.90
C GLY A 11 -39.79 27.64 27.42
N LYS A 12 -39.31 27.01 28.49
CA LYS A 12 -38.03 27.38 29.15
C LYS A 12 -36.84 26.53 28.74
N ALA A 13 -37.08 25.36 28.16
CA ALA A 13 -36.03 24.55 27.55
C ALA A 13 -35.84 24.99 26.10
N PRO A 14 -34.64 25.45 25.69
CA PRO A 14 -34.36 25.67 24.28
C PRO A 14 -34.63 24.39 23.49
N VAL A 15 -35.38 24.49 22.39
CA VAL A 15 -35.61 23.36 21.47
C VAL A 15 -34.31 22.85 20.82
N SER A 16 -33.24 23.65 20.85
CA SER A 16 -31.89 23.25 20.49
C SER A 16 -30.87 23.98 21.36
N HIS A 17 -29.82 23.29 21.77
CA HIS A 17 -28.62 23.91 22.35
C HIS A 17 -27.36 23.35 21.68
N THR A 18 -26.24 24.04 21.88
CA THR A 18 -24.92 23.62 21.40
C THR A 18 -23.97 23.48 22.59
N HIS A 19 -23.00 22.57 22.48
CA HIS A 19 -21.89 22.46 23.42
C HIS A 19 -20.60 22.94 22.74
N PRO A 20 -19.84 23.87 23.35
CA PRO A 20 -18.48 24.14 22.90
C PRO A 20 -17.61 22.89 23.11
N TRP A 21 -16.64 22.69 22.23
CA TRP A 21 -15.73 21.55 22.30
C TRP A 21 -15.02 21.43 23.67
N SER A 22 -14.73 22.56 24.32
CA SER A 22 -14.10 22.60 25.65
C SER A 22 -14.93 21.97 26.77
N GLN A 23 -16.26 21.79 26.59
CA GLN A 23 -17.13 21.11 27.56
C GLN A 23 -17.21 19.59 27.32
N ILE A 24 -16.70 19.11 26.18
CA ILE A 24 -16.65 17.67 25.88
C ILE A 24 -15.41 17.10 26.57
N THR A 25 -15.62 16.50 27.74
CA THR A 25 -14.58 15.84 28.53
C THR A 25 -14.82 14.33 28.49
N GLY A 26 -13.76 13.52 28.32
CA GLY A 26 -13.86 12.06 28.30
C GLY A 26 -13.86 11.38 26.93
N VAL A 27 -13.54 12.08 25.83
CA VAL A 27 -13.20 11.41 24.57
C VAL A 27 -11.75 10.91 24.67
N PRO A 28 -11.48 9.59 24.66
CA PRO A 28 -10.13 9.06 24.81
C PRO A 28 -9.32 9.26 23.52
N ALA A 29 -8.04 8.91 23.55
CA ALA A 29 -7.27 8.67 22.33
C ALA A 29 -7.85 7.44 21.59
N ALA A 30 -7.88 7.47 20.26
CA ALA A 30 -8.31 6.32 19.49
C ALA A 30 -7.30 5.17 19.59
N SER A 31 -7.79 3.94 19.48
CA SER A 31 -7.00 2.72 19.34
C SER A 31 -7.69 1.75 18.38
N LEU A 32 -7.10 0.58 18.16
CA LEU A 32 -7.72 -0.49 17.38
C LEU A 32 -9.00 -1.05 18.02
N THR A 33 -9.22 -0.82 19.32
CA THR A 33 -10.35 -1.37 20.09
C THR A 33 -11.26 -0.29 20.70
N ALA A 34 -10.82 0.96 20.76
CA ALA A 34 -11.57 2.07 21.32
C ALA A 34 -11.62 3.26 20.35
N LYS A 35 -12.82 3.81 20.14
CA LYS A 35 -13.00 5.05 19.38
C LYS A 35 -12.47 6.24 20.18
N GLY A 36 -11.88 7.22 19.51
CA GLY A 36 -11.30 8.39 20.18
C GLY A 36 -10.81 9.46 19.20
N THR A 37 -10.04 10.42 19.70
CA THR A 37 -9.38 11.44 18.86
C THR A 37 -8.01 10.96 18.36
N VAL A 38 -7.61 11.44 17.18
CA VAL A 38 -6.29 11.24 16.58
C VAL A 38 -5.77 12.57 16.04
N GLN A 39 -4.45 12.72 16.00
CA GLN A 39 -3.82 13.79 15.24
C GLN A 39 -3.53 13.29 13.82
N LEU A 40 -3.77 14.14 12.82
CA LEU A 40 -3.50 13.82 11.43
C LEU A 40 -2.06 14.12 11.08
N SER A 41 -1.41 13.21 10.37
CA SER A 41 -0.07 13.40 9.81
C SER A 41 -0.08 13.22 8.29
N SER A 42 0.64 14.11 7.60
CA SER A 42 0.88 14.00 6.16
C SER A 42 2.28 13.46 5.82
N ALA A 43 3.04 13.00 6.81
CA ALA A 43 4.32 12.36 6.58
C ALA A 43 4.12 10.96 5.96
N ILE A 44 4.95 10.60 4.98
CA ILE A 44 4.92 9.28 4.31
C ILE A 44 5.96 8.29 4.85
N ASN A 45 6.76 8.73 5.82
CA ASN A 45 7.82 7.97 6.48
C ASN A 45 7.64 7.91 8.00
N SER A 46 6.44 8.24 8.50
CA SER A 46 6.16 8.18 9.94
C SER A 46 6.04 6.74 10.41
N THR A 47 6.66 6.42 11.53
CA THR A 47 6.51 5.15 12.25
C THR A 47 5.51 5.25 13.41
N SER A 48 4.77 6.37 13.51
CA SER A 48 3.84 6.58 14.62
C SER A 48 2.59 5.72 14.47
N GLU A 49 2.22 5.02 15.53
CA GLU A 49 0.98 4.22 15.60
C GLU A 49 -0.20 5.00 16.18
N ILE A 50 0.01 6.24 16.63
CA ILE A 50 -1.03 7.09 17.25
C ILE A 50 -1.52 8.23 16.35
N LEU A 51 -0.87 8.44 15.21
CA LEU A 51 -1.25 9.45 14.22
C LEU A 51 -2.01 8.78 13.07
N ALA A 52 -3.07 9.41 12.60
CA ALA A 52 -3.78 8.93 11.42
C ALA A 52 -3.18 9.55 10.13
N ALA A 53 -2.97 8.72 9.12
CA ALA A 53 -2.50 9.18 7.81
C ALA A 53 -3.59 9.99 7.10
N THR A 54 -3.20 11.10 6.47
CA THR A 54 -4.11 11.85 5.60
C THR A 54 -4.20 11.21 4.21
N PRO A 55 -5.28 11.46 3.44
CA PRO A 55 -5.33 11.09 2.01
C PRO A 55 -4.15 11.63 1.20
N LYS A 56 -3.59 12.79 1.60
CA LYS A 56 -2.38 13.36 1.00
C LYS A 56 -1.15 12.46 1.20
N ALA A 57 -0.93 11.94 2.41
CA ALA A 57 0.17 11.00 2.66
C ALA A 57 0.00 9.71 1.86
N VAL A 58 -1.21 9.14 1.87
CA VAL A 58 -1.51 7.90 1.15
C VAL A 58 -1.30 8.08 -0.36
N LYS A 59 -1.79 9.18 -0.93
CA LYS A 59 -1.59 9.49 -2.35
C LYS A 59 -0.10 9.68 -2.67
N ALA A 60 0.64 10.44 -1.86
CA ALA A 60 2.07 10.66 -2.10
C ALA A 60 2.88 9.36 -2.03
N ALA A 61 2.57 8.45 -1.09
CA ALA A 61 3.20 7.14 -1.01
C ALA A 61 2.85 6.25 -2.23
N TYR A 62 1.59 6.26 -2.65
CA TYR A 62 1.12 5.55 -3.85
C TYR A 62 1.81 6.06 -5.12
N ASP A 63 1.80 7.38 -5.35
CA ASP A 63 2.44 8.01 -6.50
C ASP A 63 3.95 7.71 -6.54
N LEU A 64 4.61 7.76 -5.38
CA LEU A 64 6.03 7.43 -5.25
C LEU A 64 6.29 5.98 -5.68
N ALA A 65 5.49 5.03 -5.19
CA ALA A 65 5.62 3.61 -5.53
C ALA A 65 5.35 3.36 -7.02
N ASN A 66 4.28 3.94 -7.55
CA ASN A 66 3.90 3.80 -8.96
C ASN A 66 4.96 4.42 -9.91
N GLY A 67 5.70 5.43 -9.45
CA GLY A 67 6.78 6.05 -10.21
C GLY A 67 8.11 5.27 -10.20
N LYS A 68 8.33 4.29 -9.31
CA LYS A 68 9.63 3.62 -9.19
C LYS A 68 9.94 2.71 -10.37
N GLN A 69 9.00 1.85 -10.76
CA GLN A 69 9.20 0.91 -11.86
C GLN A 69 9.53 1.62 -13.19
N PRO A 70 8.75 2.62 -13.65
CA PRO A 70 9.05 3.32 -14.90
C PRO A 70 10.28 4.23 -14.81
N ALA A 71 10.78 4.56 -13.62
CA ALA A 71 12.00 5.36 -13.46
C ALA A 71 13.28 4.57 -13.76
N ASP A 72 13.21 3.23 -13.78
CA ASP A 72 14.32 2.35 -14.12
C ASP A 72 14.05 1.66 -15.45
N ALA A 73 14.87 1.97 -16.45
CA ALA A 73 14.67 1.51 -17.81
C ALA A 73 14.96 0.00 -17.95
N THR A 74 15.87 -0.56 -17.15
CA THR A 74 16.13 -2.00 -17.09
C THR A 74 14.95 -2.76 -16.50
N LEU A 75 14.36 -2.27 -15.41
CA LEU A 75 13.17 -2.86 -14.81
C LEU A 75 11.95 -2.75 -15.74
N THR A 76 11.83 -1.63 -16.46
CA THR A 76 10.81 -1.46 -17.50
C THR A 76 10.98 -2.47 -18.63
N ALA A 77 12.22 -2.66 -19.11
CA ALA A 77 12.53 -3.66 -20.13
C ALA A 77 12.14 -5.06 -19.66
N LEU A 78 12.50 -5.43 -18.42
CA LEU A 78 12.16 -6.73 -17.81
C LEU A 78 10.65 -6.94 -17.62
N ALA A 79 9.91 -5.91 -17.22
CA ALA A 79 8.46 -5.98 -17.06
C ALA A 79 7.71 -6.11 -18.40
N GLY A 80 8.34 -5.70 -19.50
CA GLY A 80 7.77 -5.76 -20.85
C GLY A 80 7.87 -7.12 -21.54
N LEU A 81 8.62 -8.10 -21.01
CA LEU A 81 8.76 -9.41 -21.66
C LEU A 81 7.48 -10.24 -21.50
N ALA A 82 7.03 -10.85 -22.60
CA ALA A 82 5.90 -11.78 -22.58
C ALA A 82 6.29 -13.08 -21.86
N THR A 83 5.72 -13.32 -20.68
CA THR A 83 5.97 -14.57 -19.96
C THR A 83 5.48 -15.78 -20.77
N ALA A 84 6.33 -16.80 -20.89
CA ALA A 84 6.01 -18.06 -21.53
C ALA A 84 6.90 -19.18 -20.96
N ALA A 85 6.41 -20.41 -21.03
CA ALA A 85 7.22 -21.58 -20.69
C ALA A 85 8.46 -21.67 -21.60
N ASP A 86 9.52 -22.26 -21.08
CA ASP A 86 10.72 -22.58 -21.84
C ASP A 86 11.42 -21.35 -22.45
N ARG A 87 11.32 -20.19 -21.78
CA ARG A 87 12.01 -18.95 -22.16
C ARG A 87 13.05 -18.53 -21.12
N LEU A 88 14.15 -17.96 -21.60
CA LEU A 88 15.19 -17.35 -20.78
C LEU A 88 15.32 -15.86 -21.13
N PRO A 89 15.07 -14.93 -20.19
CA PRO A 89 15.39 -13.52 -20.36
C PRO A 89 16.90 -13.29 -20.51
N TYR A 90 17.29 -12.43 -21.45
CA TYR A 90 18.68 -12.01 -21.65
C TYR A 90 18.72 -10.55 -22.12
N PHE A 91 19.83 -9.85 -21.86
CA PHE A 91 20.01 -8.46 -22.28
C PHE A 91 20.65 -8.38 -23.67
N THR A 92 20.09 -7.55 -24.54
CA THR A 92 20.62 -7.27 -25.89
C THR A 92 21.35 -5.93 -25.98
N GLY A 93 21.37 -5.17 -24.88
CA GLY A 93 22.05 -3.89 -24.71
C GLY A 93 21.66 -3.24 -23.38
N ALA A 94 22.15 -2.03 -23.14
CA ALA A 94 21.70 -1.23 -22.00
C ALA A 94 20.18 -1.02 -22.08
N ASP A 95 19.48 -1.31 -20.97
CA ASP A 95 18.03 -1.14 -20.83
C ASP A 95 17.19 -1.87 -21.89
N ARG A 96 17.69 -3.00 -22.42
CA ARG A 96 16.99 -3.84 -23.40
C ARG A 96 17.08 -5.30 -23.03
N ALA A 97 15.94 -5.97 -22.99
CA ALA A 97 15.84 -7.39 -22.68
C ALA A 97 14.93 -8.12 -23.68
N GLU A 98 15.31 -9.35 -24.01
CA GLU A 98 14.58 -10.24 -24.91
C GLU A 98 14.51 -11.65 -24.32
N LEU A 99 13.72 -12.54 -24.95
CA LEU A 99 13.60 -13.94 -24.56
C LEU A 99 14.29 -14.85 -25.57
N ALA A 100 15.17 -15.71 -25.09
CA ALA A 100 15.65 -16.86 -25.83
C ALA A 100 14.74 -18.07 -25.58
N THR A 101 14.46 -18.87 -26.61
CA THR A 101 13.79 -20.18 -26.44
C THR A 101 14.80 -21.20 -25.94
N LEU A 102 14.51 -21.85 -24.81
CA LEU A 102 15.26 -23.01 -24.36
C LEU A 102 14.61 -24.30 -24.84
N THR A 103 15.36 -25.11 -25.57
CA THR A 103 14.93 -26.49 -25.89
C THR A 103 14.92 -27.36 -24.63
N ALA A 104 14.29 -28.53 -24.72
CA ALA A 104 14.36 -29.52 -23.64
C ALA A 104 15.80 -29.90 -23.28
N ILE A 105 16.67 -30.04 -24.30
CA ILE A 105 18.10 -30.30 -24.12
C ILE A 105 18.79 -29.14 -23.39
N GLY A 106 18.53 -27.89 -23.82
CA GLY A 106 19.11 -26.71 -23.17
C GLY A 106 18.74 -26.62 -21.69
N ARG A 107 17.47 -26.84 -21.36
CA ARG A 107 17.01 -26.90 -19.96
C ARG A 107 17.67 -28.04 -19.19
N ALA A 108 17.78 -29.22 -19.81
CA ALA A 108 18.41 -30.37 -19.18
C ALA A 108 19.89 -30.11 -18.85
N ILE A 109 20.63 -29.41 -19.72
CA ILE A 109 22.03 -29.05 -19.48
C ILE A 109 22.15 -28.03 -18.34
N ILE A 110 21.38 -26.95 -18.38
CA ILE A 110 21.41 -25.89 -17.35
C ILE A 110 21.02 -26.42 -15.97
N ALA A 111 20.15 -27.43 -15.92
CA ALA A 111 19.72 -28.07 -14.68
C ALA A 111 20.76 -29.02 -14.05
N LYS A 112 21.91 -29.29 -14.69
CA LYS A 112 22.93 -30.17 -14.14
C LYS A 112 23.67 -29.49 -12.97
N GLY A 113 23.79 -30.20 -11.85
CA GLY A 113 24.44 -29.68 -10.64
C GLY A 113 25.97 -29.77 -10.65
N SER A 114 26.57 -30.45 -11.62
CA SER A 114 28.03 -30.58 -11.73
C SER A 114 28.49 -30.70 -13.19
N ILE A 115 29.77 -30.37 -13.41
CA ILE A 115 30.42 -30.56 -14.72
C ILE A 115 30.41 -32.04 -15.12
N LYS A 116 30.61 -32.96 -14.16
CA LYS A 116 30.56 -34.42 -14.42
C LYS A 116 29.20 -34.85 -14.98
N ASP A 117 28.11 -34.30 -14.45
CA ASP A 117 26.77 -34.65 -14.91
C ASP A 117 26.43 -34.03 -16.28
N VAL A 118 27.03 -32.89 -16.61
CA VAL A 118 26.97 -32.33 -17.97
C VAL A 118 27.71 -33.23 -18.95
N LEU A 119 28.93 -33.63 -18.61
CA LEU A 119 29.74 -34.51 -19.47
C LEU A 119 29.05 -35.86 -19.70
N ASN A 120 28.54 -36.49 -18.63
CA ASN A 120 27.78 -37.74 -18.74
C ASN A 120 26.53 -37.60 -19.63
N TYR A 121 25.91 -36.42 -19.67
CA TYR A 121 24.73 -36.16 -20.50
C TYR A 121 25.08 -35.98 -21.98
N LEU A 122 26.28 -35.48 -22.29
CA LEU A 122 26.74 -35.25 -23.66
C LEU A 122 27.32 -36.52 -24.33
N GLY A 123 27.72 -37.50 -23.52
CA GLY A 123 28.36 -38.74 -23.99
C GLY A 123 29.87 -38.68 -23.90
#